data_AF-A0A8J6CFV0-F1
#
_entry.id   AF-A0A8J6CFV0-F1
#
_cell.length_a   1.000
_cell.length_b   1.000
_cell.length_c   1.000
_cell.angle_alpha   90.00
_cell.angle_beta   90.00
_cell.angle_gamma   90.00
#
_symmetry.space_group_name_H-M   'P 1'
#
loop_
_entity.id
_entity.type
_entity.pdbx_description
1 polymer ?
#
loop_
_entity_poly.entity_id
_entity_poly.type
_entity_poly.pdbx_seq_one_letter_code
_entity_poly.pdbx_strand_id
1 'polypeptide(L)'
;MALAEDLRTWWVAQPAATRQALATALALAMTLRFLGVTRALALAGAAWYLSTRLPAKASFLPFFEHWFKREYFPKFAEKLQHELAQRAARRRSILDSLSDKVNAWIVGSTKGLQANFVYNLVDKRVMYSDVFVARLASINVGSRDRPMPIAFVGVHNTWYLAPWHRMDFDCVSILEQLDKAAAH
;
A
#
# COMPACT_ATOMS: atom_id res chain seq x y z
N MET A 1 56.07 -17.04 -15.61
CA MET A 1 56.04 -18.37 -16.27
C MET A 1 56.23 -19.50 -15.26
N ALA A 2 57.20 -19.43 -14.34
CA ALA A 2 57.43 -20.44 -13.29
C ALA A 2 56.16 -20.90 -12.53
N LEU A 3 55.31 -19.97 -12.09
CA LEU A 3 54.07 -20.28 -11.36
C LEU A 3 53.08 -21.19 -12.13
N ALA A 4 53.01 -21.06 -13.46
CA ALA A 4 52.12 -21.88 -14.27
C ALA A 4 52.67 -23.31 -14.46
N GLU A 5 54.00 -23.44 -14.53
CA GLU A 5 54.68 -24.73 -14.58
C GLU A 5 54.57 -25.47 -13.25
N ASP A 6 54.75 -24.77 -12.12
CA ASP A 6 54.59 -25.31 -10.77
C ASP A 6 53.16 -25.80 -10.49
N LEU A 7 52.15 -25.06 -10.96
CA LEU A 7 50.75 -25.47 -10.82
C LEU A 7 50.43 -26.70 -11.68
N ARG A 8 51.02 -26.79 -12.88
CA ARG A 8 50.82 -27.93 -13.77
C ARG A 8 51.47 -29.19 -13.21
N THR A 9 52.68 -29.11 -12.69
CA THR A 9 53.39 -30.24 -12.07
C THR A 9 52.66 -30.70 -10.82
N TRP A 10 52.23 -29.77 -9.96
CA TRP A 10 51.40 -30.07 -8.79
C TRP A 10 50.09 -30.77 -9.16
N TRP A 11 49.39 -30.29 -10.20
CA TRP A 11 48.12 -30.89 -10.64
C TRP A 11 48.31 -32.33 -11.13
N VAL A 12 49.34 -32.60 -11.93
CA VAL A 12 49.63 -33.95 -12.44
C VAL A 12 50.02 -34.91 -11.30
N ALA A 13 50.66 -34.41 -10.24
CA ALA A 13 51.05 -35.20 -9.07
C ALA A 13 49.88 -35.67 -8.18
N GLN A 14 48.67 -35.12 -8.35
CA GLN A 14 47.52 -35.51 -7.53
C GLN A 14 46.88 -36.83 -7.99
N PRO A 15 46.39 -37.67 -7.05
CA PRO A 15 45.63 -38.88 -7.37
C PRO A 15 44.42 -38.59 -8.26
N ALA A 16 44.06 -39.52 -9.14
CA ALA A 16 42.96 -39.33 -10.11
C ALA A 16 41.62 -39.01 -9.43
N ALA A 17 41.32 -39.66 -8.30
CA ALA A 17 40.11 -39.39 -7.50
C ALA A 17 40.08 -37.96 -6.94
N THR A 18 41.22 -37.47 -6.43
CA THR A 18 41.37 -36.09 -5.93
C THR A 18 41.21 -35.07 -7.05
N ARG A 19 41.79 -35.32 -8.23
CA ARG A 19 41.60 -34.46 -9.41
C ARG A 19 40.15 -34.38 -9.86
N GLN A 20 39.44 -35.51 -9.88
CA GLN A 20 38.01 -35.55 -10.21
C GLN A 20 37.19 -34.77 -9.17
N ALA A 21 37.44 -34.95 -7.88
CA ALA A 21 36.75 -34.22 -6.81
C ALA A 21 37.00 -32.70 -6.87
N LEU A 22 38.23 -32.27 -7.16
CA LEU A 22 38.55 -30.85 -7.32
C LEU A 22 37.90 -30.25 -8.57
N ALA A 23 37.90 -30.99 -9.68
CA ALA A 23 37.24 -30.55 -10.92
C ALA A 23 35.72 -30.43 -10.75
N THR A 24 35.07 -31.37 -10.07
CA THR A 24 33.63 -31.30 -9.78
C THR A 24 33.30 -30.17 -8.82
N ALA A 25 34.10 -29.95 -7.77
CA ALA A 25 33.91 -28.84 -6.84
C ALA A 25 34.05 -27.47 -7.53
N LEU A 26 35.05 -27.30 -8.40
CA LEU A 26 35.24 -26.08 -9.19
C LEU A 26 34.09 -25.86 -10.18
N ALA A 27 33.66 -26.91 -10.89
CA ALA A 27 32.51 -26.83 -11.78
C ALA A 27 31.22 -26.45 -11.02
N LEU A 28 31.00 -27.02 -9.84
CA LEU A 28 29.87 -26.67 -8.96
C LEU A 28 29.96 -25.21 -8.48
N ALA A 29 31.15 -24.75 -8.06
CA ALA A 29 31.34 -23.37 -7.64
C ALA A 29 31.08 -22.36 -8.78
N MET A 30 31.54 -22.68 -10.00
CA MET A 30 31.29 -21.86 -11.18
C MET A 30 29.81 -21.86 -11.58
N THR A 31 29.13 -23.01 -11.54
CA THR A 31 27.68 -23.07 -11.84
C THR A 31 26.86 -22.32 -10.79
N LEU A 32 27.16 -22.47 -9.50
CA LEU A 32 26.51 -21.69 -8.43
C LEU A 32 26.73 -20.19 -8.60
N ARG A 33 27.94 -19.75 -8.97
CA ARG A 33 28.22 -18.34 -9.27
C ARG A 33 27.46 -17.86 -10.49
N PHE A 34 27.38 -18.65 -11.56
CA PHE A 34 26.60 -18.33 -12.75
C PHE A 34 25.10 -18.26 -12.47
N LEU A 35 24.56 -19.20 -11.67
CA LEU A 35 23.20 -19.17 -11.15
C LEU A 35 22.94 -17.92 -10.29
N GLY A 36 23.91 -17.49 -9.47
CA GLY A 36 23.83 -16.25 -8.71
C GLY A 36 23.76 -15.01 -9.61
N VAL A 37 24.67 -14.91 -10.60
CA VAL A 37 24.73 -13.79 -11.55
C VAL A 37 23.46 -13.72 -12.40
N THR A 38 22.99 -14.85 -12.93
CA THR A 38 21.76 -14.90 -13.74
C THR A 38 20.53 -14.49 -12.93
N ARG A 39 20.40 -14.93 -11.67
CA ARG A 39 19.33 -14.46 -10.78
C ARG A 39 19.43 -12.96 -10.50
N ALA A 40 20.63 -12.44 -10.24
CA ALA A 40 20.83 -11.02 -10.02
C ALA A 40 20.45 -10.18 -11.26
N LEU A 41 20.86 -10.62 -12.46
CA LEU A 41 20.48 -9.99 -13.72
C LEU A 41 18.98 -10.07 -13.97
N ALA A 42 18.34 -11.20 -13.67
CA ALA A 42 16.90 -11.35 -13.78
C ALA A 42 16.14 -10.41 -12.82
N LEU A 43 16.59 -10.29 -11.57
CA LEU A 43 16.03 -9.35 -10.59
C LEU A 43 16.27 -7.89 -11.00
N ALA A 44 17.45 -7.55 -11.49
CA ALA A 44 17.77 -6.22 -12.00
C ALA A 44 16.92 -5.88 -13.23
N GLY A 45 16.76 -6.82 -14.16
CA GLY A 45 15.88 -6.67 -15.33
C GLY A 45 14.41 -6.52 -14.95
N ALA A 46 13.93 -7.31 -13.97
CA ALA A 46 12.57 -7.19 -13.45
C ALA A 46 12.35 -5.85 -12.74
N ALA A 47 13.31 -5.41 -11.92
CA ALA A 47 13.26 -4.11 -11.27
C ALA A 47 13.29 -2.96 -12.28
N TRP A 48 14.17 -3.03 -13.26
CA TRP A 48 14.20 -2.07 -14.37
C TRP A 48 12.85 -2.03 -15.09
N TYR A 49 12.31 -3.18 -15.48
CA TYR A 49 11.01 -3.26 -16.12
C TYR A 49 9.89 -2.64 -15.27
N LEU A 50 9.83 -2.95 -13.97
CA LEU A 50 8.84 -2.38 -13.05
C LEU A 50 8.99 -0.86 -12.90
N SER A 51 10.23 -0.35 -12.87
CA SER A 51 10.49 1.10 -12.80
C SER A 51 9.98 1.87 -14.02
N THR A 52 9.93 1.22 -15.20
CA THR A 52 9.35 1.81 -16.43
C THR A 52 7.81 1.74 -16.47
N ARG A 53 7.18 0.99 -15.56
CA ARG A 53 5.74 0.72 -15.52
C ARG A 53 5.07 1.30 -14.27
N LEU A 54 5.58 2.42 -13.77
CA LEU A 54 4.97 3.12 -12.64
C LEU A 54 3.62 3.75 -13.07
N PRO A 55 2.55 3.60 -12.25
CA PRO A 55 1.26 4.18 -12.59
C PRO A 55 1.33 5.70 -12.68
N ALA A 56 0.64 6.29 -13.65
CA ALA A 56 0.55 7.74 -13.79
C ALA A 56 -0.07 8.38 -12.53
N LYS A 57 0.42 9.57 -12.13
CA LYS A 57 -0.17 10.29 -10.98
C LYS A 57 -1.66 10.55 -11.16
N ALA A 58 -2.08 10.84 -12.40
CA ALA A 58 -3.48 11.08 -12.76
C ALA A 58 -4.40 9.86 -12.57
N SER A 59 -3.87 8.62 -12.58
CA SER A 59 -4.69 7.42 -12.37
C SER A 59 -5.01 7.16 -10.89
N PHE A 60 -4.34 7.88 -9.97
CA PHE A 60 -4.55 7.68 -8.53
C PHE A 60 -5.93 8.12 -8.05
N LEU A 61 -6.40 9.31 -8.43
CA LEU A 61 -7.68 9.83 -7.94
C LEU A 61 -8.88 8.95 -8.35
N PRO A 62 -9.01 8.49 -9.61
CA PRO A 62 -10.07 7.54 -9.98
C PRO A 62 -10.00 6.22 -9.20
N PHE A 63 -8.78 5.71 -8.99
CA PHE A 63 -8.57 4.52 -8.15
C PHE A 63 -9.00 4.77 -6.70
N PHE A 64 -8.56 5.89 -6.11
CA PHE A 64 -8.88 6.25 -4.74
C PHE A 64 -10.38 6.42 -4.54
N GLU A 65 -11.08 7.05 -5.49
CA GLU A 65 -12.54 7.15 -5.47
C GLU A 65 -13.22 5.77 -5.48
N HIS A 66 -12.78 4.86 -6.34
CA HIS A 66 -13.32 3.50 -6.41
C HIS A 66 -13.09 2.75 -5.10
N TRP A 67 -11.84 2.76 -4.61
CA TRP A 67 -11.45 2.13 -3.35
C TRP A 67 -12.23 2.73 -2.16
N PHE A 68 -12.34 4.06 -2.10
CA PHE A 68 -13.02 4.77 -1.03
C PHE A 68 -14.49 4.34 -0.93
N LYS A 69 -15.20 4.31 -2.06
CA LYS A 69 -16.63 3.95 -2.09
C LYS A 69 -16.87 2.47 -1.78
N ARG A 70 -15.98 1.57 -2.23
CA ARG A 70 -16.19 0.12 -2.10
C ARG A 70 -15.66 -0.47 -0.80
N GLU A 71 -14.54 0.04 -0.30
CA GLU A 71 -13.85 -0.57 0.85
C GLU A 71 -13.90 0.30 2.10
N TYR A 72 -13.61 1.60 1.98
CA TYR A 72 -13.51 2.50 3.13
C TYR A 72 -14.89 2.90 3.65
N PHE A 73 -15.75 3.44 2.78
CA PHE A 73 -17.03 4.02 3.14
C PHE A 73 -17.98 3.04 3.85
N PRO A 74 -18.13 1.77 3.42
CA PRO A 74 -19.01 0.83 4.12
C PRO A 74 -18.60 0.61 5.59
N LYS A 75 -17.31 0.45 5.84
CA LYS A 75 -16.75 0.26 7.19
C LYS A 75 -16.89 1.53 8.03
N PHE A 76 -16.62 2.68 7.42
CA PHE A 76 -16.82 3.97 8.05
C PHE A 76 -18.30 4.20 8.43
N ALA A 77 -19.24 3.89 7.52
CA ALA A 77 -20.67 4.06 7.76
C ALA A 77 -21.19 3.15 8.88
N GLU A 78 -20.73 1.91 8.95
CA GLU A 78 -21.08 0.98 10.04
C GLU A 78 -20.57 1.47 11.40
N LYS A 79 -19.29 1.88 11.48
CA LYS A 79 -18.71 2.48 12.70
C LYS A 79 -19.44 3.75 13.12
N LEU A 80 -19.79 4.58 12.14
CA LEU A 80 -20.54 5.80 12.34
C LEU A 80 -21.92 5.52 12.96
N GLN A 81 -22.67 4.57 12.41
CA GLN A 81 -23.97 4.16 12.96
C GLN A 81 -23.83 3.68 14.41
N HIS A 82 -22.80 2.88 14.70
CA HIS A 82 -22.54 2.37 16.04
C HIS A 82 -22.19 3.49 17.04
N GLU A 83 -21.33 4.43 16.66
CA GLU A 83 -20.99 5.61 17.47
C GLU A 83 -22.21 6.49 17.76
N LEU A 84 -23.07 6.71 16.76
CA LEU A 84 -24.31 7.48 16.93
C LEU A 84 -25.27 6.78 17.88
N ALA A 85 -25.47 5.47 17.74
CA ALA A 85 -26.31 4.69 18.63
C ALA A 85 -25.79 4.72 20.09
N GLN A 86 -24.47 4.60 20.28
CA GLN A 86 -23.85 4.72 21.61
C GLN A 86 -24.02 6.12 22.21
N ARG A 87 -23.89 7.18 21.41
CA ARG A 87 -24.07 8.57 21.87
C ARG A 87 -25.53 8.86 22.24
N ALA A 88 -26.47 8.38 21.43
CA ALA A 88 -27.90 8.48 21.72
C ALA A 88 -28.23 7.79 23.06
N ALA A 89 -27.71 6.59 23.30
CA ALA A 89 -27.90 5.87 24.56
C ALA A 89 -27.35 6.63 25.79
N ARG A 90 -26.27 7.41 25.63
CA ARG A 90 -25.63 8.18 26.71
C ARG A 90 -26.27 9.55 26.98
N ARG A 91 -26.91 10.20 25.99
CA ARG A 91 -27.43 11.57 26.12
C ARG A 91 -28.95 11.64 25.86
N ARG A 92 -29.75 11.21 26.85
CA ARG A 92 -31.23 11.12 26.87
C ARG A 92 -32.06 12.40 26.58
N SER A 93 -31.52 13.54 26.11
CA SER A 93 -32.39 14.75 25.97
C SER A 93 -31.96 15.85 24.99
N ILE A 94 -30.69 15.95 24.58
CA ILE A 94 -30.23 17.10 23.75
C ILE A 94 -29.70 16.65 22.38
N LEU A 95 -29.26 15.39 22.24
CA LEU A 95 -28.74 14.86 20.98
C LEU A 95 -29.78 14.12 20.13
N ASP A 96 -31.00 13.92 20.61
CA ASP A 96 -32.05 13.23 19.84
C ASP A 96 -32.31 13.94 18.49
N SER A 97 -32.23 15.29 18.46
CA SER A 97 -32.36 16.06 17.21
C SER A 97 -31.21 15.85 16.22
N LEU A 98 -30.02 15.47 16.71
CA LEU A 98 -28.81 15.26 15.91
C LEU A 98 -28.73 13.82 15.42
N SER A 99 -29.08 12.84 16.27
CA SER A 99 -29.23 11.46 15.85
C SER A 99 -30.33 11.30 14.83
N ASP A 100 -31.43 12.05 14.92
CA ASP A 100 -32.54 11.95 13.98
C ASP A 100 -32.18 12.51 12.59
N LYS A 101 -31.45 13.63 12.51
CA LYS A 101 -30.97 14.16 11.21
C LYS A 101 -29.96 13.23 10.55
N VAL A 102 -29.03 12.67 11.33
CA VAL A 102 -28.00 11.77 10.78
C VAL A 102 -28.59 10.39 10.48
N ASN A 103 -29.51 9.86 11.32
CA ASN A 103 -30.25 8.65 11.00
C ASN A 103 -31.17 8.85 9.79
N ALA A 104 -31.87 9.98 9.67
CA ALA A 104 -32.65 10.28 8.47
C ALA A 104 -31.76 10.40 7.23
N TRP A 105 -30.58 10.99 7.37
CA TRP A 105 -29.58 11.03 6.29
C TRP A 105 -29.10 9.63 5.91
N ILE A 106 -28.80 8.78 6.90
CA ILE A 106 -28.32 7.40 6.77
C ILE A 106 -29.38 6.47 6.17
N VAL A 107 -30.65 6.61 6.58
CA VAL A 107 -31.78 5.75 6.19
C VAL A 107 -32.42 6.23 4.88
N GLY A 108 -32.41 7.54 4.60
CA GLY A 108 -33.13 8.13 3.46
C GLY A 108 -32.32 8.28 2.17
N SER A 109 -30.99 8.31 2.22
CA SER A 109 -30.15 8.53 1.03
C SER A 109 -29.55 7.23 0.52
N THR A 110 -29.55 7.01 -0.80
CA THR A 110 -28.85 5.88 -1.42
C THR A 110 -27.38 5.89 -1.00
N LYS A 111 -26.86 4.73 -0.52
CA LYS A 111 -25.47 4.58 -0.01
C LYS A 111 -24.41 5.18 -0.94
N GLY A 112 -24.66 5.18 -2.26
CA GLY A 112 -23.78 5.80 -3.25
C GLY A 112 -23.71 7.33 -3.17
N LEU A 113 -24.83 8.03 -2.92
CA LEU A 113 -24.86 9.49 -2.78
C LEU A 113 -24.13 9.94 -1.51
N GLN A 114 -24.34 9.24 -0.39
CA GLN A 114 -23.62 9.50 0.85
C GLN A 114 -22.11 9.31 0.68
N ALA A 115 -21.69 8.22 0.01
CA ALA A 115 -20.29 7.96 -0.27
C ALA A 115 -19.66 9.08 -1.11
N ASN A 116 -20.38 9.60 -2.12
CA ASN A 116 -19.94 10.74 -2.91
C ASN A 116 -19.78 12.01 -2.08
N PHE A 117 -20.72 12.28 -1.17
CA PHE A 117 -20.68 13.45 -0.30
C PHE A 117 -19.46 13.41 0.63
N VAL A 118 -19.26 12.29 1.34
CA VAL A 118 -18.09 12.14 2.22
C VAL A 118 -16.79 12.18 1.43
N TYR A 119 -16.75 11.55 0.25
CA TYR A 119 -15.59 11.63 -0.64
C TYR A 119 -15.25 13.08 -1.06
N ASN A 120 -16.25 13.94 -1.22
CA ASN A 120 -16.02 15.35 -1.54
C ASN A 120 -15.55 16.19 -0.35
N LEU A 121 -15.79 15.74 0.89
CA LEU A 121 -15.27 16.38 2.10
C LEU A 121 -13.80 16.04 2.38
N VAL A 122 -13.32 14.89 1.88
CA VAL A 122 -11.93 14.46 2.03
C VAL A 122 -10.98 15.42 1.31
N ASP A 123 -9.87 15.79 1.95
CA ASP A 123 -8.84 16.61 1.33
C ASP A 123 -8.14 15.83 0.21
N LYS A 124 -8.31 16.29 -1.03
CA LYS A 124 -7.77 15.65 -2.25
C LYS A 124 -6.31 16.02 -2.51
N ARG A 125 -5.62 16.66 -1.56
CA ARG A 125 -4.16 16.87 -1.63
C ARG A 125 -3.43 15.55 -1.48
N VAL A 126 -2.80 15.11 -2.57
CA VAL A 126 -2.03 13.88 -2.62
C VAL A 126 -0.54 14.19 -2.62
N MET A 127 0.20 13.57 -1.70
CA MET A 127 1.66 13.58 -1.68
C MET A 127 2.17 12.35 -2.41
N TYR A 128 2.99 12.56 -3.45
CA TYR A 128 3.60 11.46 -4.21
C TYR A 128 5.08 11.33 -3.88
N SER A 129 5.56 10.10 -3.74
CA SER A 129 6.98 9.79 -3.60
C SER A 129 7.31 8.56 -4.44
N ASP A 130 8.34 8.65 -5.28
CA ASP A 130 8.77 7.52 -6.10
C ASP A 130 9.91 6.78 -5.40
N VAL A 131 9.77 5.46 -5.23
CA VAL A 131 10.74 4.59 -4.58
C VAL A 131 11.08 3.44 -5.52
N PHE A 132 12.12 3.63 -6.33
CA PHE A 132 12.72 2.66 -7.25
C PHE A 132 11.73 1.97 -8.23
N VAL A 133 10.99 0.97 -7.76
CA VAL A 133 10.01 0.18 -8.52
C VAL A 133 8.55 0.46 -8.15
N ALA A 134 8.32 1.33 -7.17
CA ALA A 134 7.00 1.66 -6.67
C ALA A 134 6.80 3.17 -6.60
N ARG A 135 5.55 3.61 -6.76
CA ARG A 135 5.11 4.98 -6.52
C ARG A 135 4.22 5.00 -5.30
N LEU A 136 4.62 5.73 -4.27
CA LEU A 136 3.81 5.96 -3.08
C LEU A 136 2.91 7.17 -3.30
N ALA A 137 1.65 7.05 -2.90
CA ALA A 137 0.70 8.14 -2.82
C ALA A 137 0.12 8.20 -1.41
N SER A 138 0.17 9.36 -0.76
CA SER A 138 -0.44 9.57 0.55
C SER A 138 -1.52 10.63 0.45
N ILE A 139 -2.70 10.33 1.01
CA ILE A 139 -3.86 11.22 1.04
C ILE A 139 -4.40 11.28 2.46
N ASN A 140 -4.78 12.47 2.93
CA ASN A 140 -5.38 12.64 4.24
C ASN A 140 -6.88 12.35 4.16
N VAL A 141 -7.33 11.30 4.84
CA VAL A 141 -8.75 10.94 4.94
C VAL A 141 -9.40 11.48 6.22
N GLY A 142 -8.59 12.01 7.15
CA GLY A 142 -9.05 12.63 8.39
C GLY A 142 -9.42 14.10 8.23
N SER A 143 -9.74 14.75 9.35
CA SER A 143 -9.99 16.21 9.35
C SER A 143 -8.67 16.98 9.30
N ARG A 144 -8.76 18.32 9.23
CA ARG A 144 -7.58 19.19 9.39
C ARG A 144 -7.01 19.12 10.82
N ASP A 145 -7.87 18.99 11.82
CA ASP A 145 -7.49 18.96 13.24
C ASP A 145 -6.94 17.59 13.65
N ARG A 146 -7.39 16.52 12.99
CA ARG A 146 -6.93 15.13 13.19
C ARG A 146 -6.65 14.49 11.84
N PRO A 147 -5.48 14.77 11.24
CA PRO A 147 -5.10 14.18 9.97
C PRO A 147 -4.90 12.67 10.13
N MET A 148 -5.42 11.92 9.17
CA MET A 148 -5.24 10.48 9.04
C MET A 148 -4.70 10.20 7.64
N PRO A 149 -3.37 10.31 7.44
CA PRO A 149 -2.76 10.00 6.16
C PRO A 149 -2.89 8.51 5.88
N ILE A 150 -3.41 8.16 4.70
CA ILE A 150 -3.45 6.80 4.17
C ILE A 150 -2.45 6.69 3.03
N ALA A 151 -1.59 5.69 3.11
CA ALA A 151 -0.59 5.41 2.08
C ALA A 151 -1.10 4.33 1.10
N PHE A 152 -0.83 4.57 -0.18
CA PHE A 152 -1.09 3.67 -1.28
C PHE A 152 0.21 3.41 -2.04
N VAL A 153 0.36 2.19 -2.55
CA VAL A 153 1.52 1.74 -3.31
C VAL A 153 1.07 1.45 -4.74
N GLY A 154 1.74 2.12 -5.68
CA GLY A 154 1.54 1.96 -7.10
C GLY A 154 2.65 1.13 -7.72
N VAL A 155 2.32 -0.02 -8.30
CA VAL A 155 3.27 -0.92 -8.98
C VAL A 155 2.62 -1.41 -10.26
N HIS A 156 3.35 -1.46 -11.37
CA HIS A 156 2.86 -2.04 -12.63
C HIS A 156 1.51 -1.47 -13.10
N ASN A 157 1.40 -0.15 -13.20
CA ASN A 157 0.18 0.58 -13.59
C ASN A 157 -1.06 0.37 -12.70
N THR A 158 -0.93 -0.30 -11.55
CA THR A 158 -2.02 -0.50 -10.59
C THR A 158 -1.67 0.12 -9.25
N TRP A 159 -2.71 0.45 -8.49
CA TRP A 159 -2.59 1.02 -7.15
C TRP A 159 -3.19 0.05 -6.13
N TYR A 160 -2.60 0.02 -4.95
CA TYR A 160 -3.02 -0.83 -3.83
C TYR A 160 -2.93 -0.04 -2.54
N LEU A 161 -3.76 -0.40 -1.56
CA LEU A 161 -3.55 0.06 -0.19
C LEU A 161 -2.22 -0.49 0.33
N ALA A 162 -1.43 0.34 1.00
CA ALA A 162 -0.18 -0.12 1.58
C ALA A 162 -0.44 -1.20 2.65
N PRO A 163 0.28 -2.34 2.62
CA PRO A 163 -0.01 -3.49 3.49
C PRO A 163 0.26 -3.22 4.98
N TRP A 164 1.06 -2.20 5.29
CA TRP A 164 1.33 -1.77 6.66
C TRP A 164 0.25 -0.84 7.22
N HIS A 165 -0.69 -0.37 6.39
CA HIS A 165 -1.72 0.57 6.84
C HIS A 165 -2.90 -0.16 7.45
N ARG A 166 -3.13 0.05 8.75
CA ARG A 166 -4.37 -0.33 9.41
C ARG A 166 -5.28 0.88 9.42
N MET A 167 -6.47 0.73 8.85
CA MET A 167 -7.47 1.80 8.87
C MET A 167 -8.03 1.92 10.28
N ASP A 168 -7.76 3.05 10.92
CA ASP A 168 -8.42 3.42 12.15
C ASP A 168 -9.71 4.17 11.81
N PHE A 169 -10.84 3.52 12.06
CA PHE A 169 -12.16 4.12 11.84
C PHE A 169 -12.72 4.81 13.08
N ASP A 170 -11.96 4.89 14.18
CA ASP A 170 -12.39 5.54 15.42
C ASP A 170 -12.22 7.06 15.36
N CYS A 171 -11.78 7.59 14.21
CA CYS A 171 -11.61 9.02 14.00
C CYS A 171 -12.97 9.71 13.80
N VAL A 172 -13.56 10.14 14.92
CA VAL A 172 -14.77 10.97 15.02
C VAL A 172 -14.65 12.30 14.27
N SER A 173 -13.47 12.70 13.81
CA SER A 173 -13.23 14.04 13.26
C SER A 173 -14.04 14.36 11.99
N ILE A 174 -14.44 13.34 11.22
CA ILE A 174 -15.31 13.52 10.06
C ILE A 174 -16.73 13.91 10.50
N LEU A 175 -17.19 13.45 11.67
CA LEU A 175 -18.48 13.83 12.24
C LEU A 175 -18.53 15.31 12.60
N GLU A 176 -17.45 15.84 13.17
CA GLU A 176 -17.36 17.27 13.50
C GLU A 176 -17.40 18.14 12.23
N GLN A 177 -16.83 17.66 11.12
CA GLN A 177 -16.93 18.35 9.83
C GLN A 177 -18.32 18.24 9.20
N LEU A 178 -18.97 17.07 9.31
CA LEU A 178 -20.35 16.89 8.87
C LEU A 178 -21.31 17.80 9.62
N ASP A 179 -21.11 17.96 10.93
CA ASP A 179 -21.90 18.87 11.76
C ASP A 179 -21.71 20.33 11.35
N LYS A 180 -20.46 20.76 11.15
CA LYS A 180 -20.15 22.09 10.59
C LYS A 180 -20.77 22.31 9.21
N ALA A 181 -20.76 21.30 8.35
CA ALA A 181 -21.34 21.39 7.00
C ALA A 181 -22.87 21.40 6.99
N ALA A 182 -23.52 20.75 7.97
CA ALA A 182 -24.98 20.73 8.11
C ALA A 182 -25.55 21.95 8.84
N ALA A 183 -24.71 22.71 9.55
CA ALA A 183 -25.06 23.96 10.23
C ALA A 183 -25.08 25.19 9.29
N HIS A 184 -24.60 25.03 8.06
CA HIS A 184 -24.62 26.03 6.99
C HIS A 184 -25.65 25.68 5.93
#